data_AF-A0A941YHU2-F1
#
_entry.id   AF-A0A941YHU2-F1
#
_cell.length_a   1.000
_cell.length_b   1.000
_cell.length_c   1.000
_cell.angle_alpha   90.00
_cell.angle_beta   90.00
_cell.angle_gamma   90.00
#
_symmetry.space_group_name_H-M   'P 1'
#
loop_
_entity.id
_entity.type
_entity.pdbx_description
1 polymer ?
#
loop_
_entity_poly.entity_id
_entity_poly.type
_entity_poly.pdbx_seq_one_letter_code
_entity_poly.pdbx_strand_id
1 'polypeptide(L)'
;MTYVIDFASQKWHETLWVHKILLFVPKGAEKYKTAILYITGDGPKKGDYVDLNLLSAATGMPIAMLFNIPNQPLWDMKEDDLIAHTFEKFLDTKDDTWPLLFPMTKAAVSSMNVVQKVAKQNGMTFDKFVVTGASKRGWTTWLTAASGDKRIAGIAPMVFDNLKFDSQMEKQMKDWGQYSDMIKDYTHRGLQAKLETPDGAQLMHMVDPYSYRDKIEVPTLIVNGTNDPYWTVNSTSVYWKDLHQPKWLLEVPNSGHGLEDKGRVVSSVGAFARSLSGQFKMPKLGATMSLDRDHNWATFKLDKGSTKPDSTVIWKATSDTKDFRPSKWEEARLEPKHDLTTEFDPNCWTALFVEAKYKIDGKSFTLSTPIQVVGHQEP
;
A
#
# COMPACT_ATOMS: atom_id res chain seq x y z
N MET A 1 -2.07 -22.09 -16.93
CA MET A 1 -0.82 -22.05 -17.72
C MET A 1 0.12 -21.05 -17.06
N THR A 2 1.43 -21.31 -17.08
CA THR A 2 2.44 -20.40 -16.54
C THR A 2 3.47 -20.10 -17.60
N TYR A 3 3.74 -18.81 -17.84
CA TYR A 3 4.77 -18.34 -18.75
C TYR A 3 5.87 -17.67 -17.94
N VAL A 4 7.12 -18.06 -18.18
CA VAL A 4 8.31 -17.42 -17.61
C VAL A 4 8.91 -16.55 -18.71
N ILE A 5 9.03 -15.25 -18.46
CA ILE A 5 9.44 -14.28 -19.47
C ILE A 5 10.61 -13.48 -18.93
N ASP A 6 11.71 -13.44 -19.68
CA ASP A 6 12.83 -12.54 -19.43
C ASP A 6 12.75 -11.37 -20.41
N PHE A 7 12.96 -10.15 -19.93
CA PHE A 7 12.96 -8.96 -20.78
C PHE A 7 13.87 -7.87 -20.24
N ALA A 8 14.33 -6.99 -21.13
CA ALA A 8 14.98 -5.74 -20.77
C ALA A 8 13.99 -4.57 -20.91
N SER A 9 13.94 -3.70 -19.91
CA SER A 9 12.99 -2.58 -19.83
C SER A 9 13.60 -1.26 -20.34
N GLN A 10 14.83 -0.98 -19.95
CA GLN A 10 15.58 0.22 -20.32
C GLN A 10 17.09 0.04 -20.13
N LYS A 11 17.87 0.96 -20.68
CA LYS A 11 19.21 1.29 -20.17
C LYS A 11 19.05 2.52 -19.26
N TRP A 12 19.49 2.43 -18.02
CA TRP A 12 19.48 3.51 -17.03
C TRP A 12 20.92 3.85 -16.66
N HIS A 13 21.35 5.07 -17.03
CA HIS A 13 22.77 5.42 -17.16
C HIS A 13 23.52 4.34 -17.95
N GLU A 14 24.56 3.72 -17.37
CA GLU A 14 25.34 2.67 -18.02
C GLU A 14 24.81 1.25 -17.80
N THR A 15 23.74 1.08 -17.02
CA THR A 15 23.23 -0.23 -16.61
C THR A 15 22.01 -0.64 -17.44
N LEU A 16 22.06 -1.82 -18.08
CA LEU A 16 20.89 -2.44 -18.70
C LEU A 16 20.00 -3.05 -17.60
N TRP A 17 18.72 -2.67 -17.58
CA TRP A 17 17.74 -3.21 -16.63
C TRP A 17 17.03 -4.41 -17.22
N VAL A 18 17.19 -5.55 -16.55
CA VAL A 18 16.67 -6.86 -16.93
C VAL A 18 15.76 -7.39 -15.83
N HIS A 19 14.68 -8.05 -16.25
CA HIS A 19 13.62 -8.48 -15.35
C HIS A 19 13.09 -9.84 -15.75
N LYS A 20 12.46 -10.50 -14.78
CA LYS A 20 11.70 -11.72 -14.98
C LYS A 20 10.22 -11.49 -14.68
N ILE A 21 9.34 -12.08 -15.47
CA ILE A 21 7.89 -12.13 -15.22
C ILE A 21 7.45 -13.58 -15.10
N LEU A 22 6.68 -13.88 -14.05
CA LEU A 22 5.86 -15.09 -13.99
C LEU A 22 4.41 -14.71 -14.31
N LEU A 23 3.97 -15.01 -15.53
CA LEU A 23 2.58 -14.83 -15.96
C LEU A 23 1.81 -16.12 -15.75
N PHE A 24 0.96 -16.14 -14.73
CA PHE A 24 0.05 -17.24 -14.43
C PHE A 24 -1.36 -16.92 -14.93
N VAL A 25 -1.91 -17.84 -15.71
CA VAL A 25 -3.28 -17.77 -16.24
C VAL A 25 -4.06 -18.99 -15.73
N PRO A 26 -4.97 -18.83 -14.75
CA PRO A 26 -5.81 -19.91 -14.30
C PRO A 26 -6.77 -20.39 -15.40
N LYS A 27 -7.19 -21.66 -15.34
CA LYS A 27 -8.14 -22.22 -16.31
C LYS A 27 -9.44 -21.42 -16.32
N GLY A 28 -9.92 -21.00 -17.49
CA GLY A 28 -11.15 -20.22 -17.65
C GLY A 28 -10.96 -18.72 -17.42
N ALA A 29 -9.74 -18.26 -17.15
CA ALA A 29 -9.40 -16.86 -16.98
C ALA A 29 -9.17 -16.12 -18.31
N GLU A 30 -9.14 -16.84 -19.44
CA GLU A 30 -8.96 -16.30 -20.79
C GLU A 30 -10.08 -15.33 -21.19
N LYS A 31 -11.24 -15.41 -20.51
CA LYS A 31 -12.36 -14.49 -20.66
C LYS A 31 -12.10 -13.09 -20.08
N TYR A 32 -11.13 -12.96 -19.16
CA TYR A 32 -10.84 -11.68 -18.52
C TYR A 32 -9.89 -10.85 -19.36
N LYS A 33 -10.25 -9.58 -19.53
CA LYS A 33 -9.39 -8.55 -20.14
C LYS A 33 -8.56 -7.78 -19.12
N THR A 34 -8.70 -8.11 -17.84
CA THR A 34 -7.97 -7.49 -16.75
C THR A 34 -7.02 -8.51 -16.13
N ALA A 35 -5.75 -8.14 -15.98
CA ALA A 35 -4.75 -8.93 -15.26
C ALA A 35 -4.29 -8.19 -14.00
N ILE A 36 -3.70 -8.91 -13.06
CA ILE A 36 -3.02 -8.30 -11.90
C ILE A 36 -1.53 -8.23 -12.21
N LEU A 37 -0.93 -7.05 -12.06
CA LEU A 37 0.52 -6.86 -12.09
C LEU A 37 1.01 -6.76 -10.64
N TYR A 38 1.70 -7.79 -10.17
CA TYR A 38 2.28 -7.85 -8.83
C TYR A 38 3.77 -7.55 -8.90
N ILE A 39 4.18 -6.36 -8.45
CA ILE A 39 5.56 -5.89 -8.46
C ILE A 39 6.27 -6.45 -7.21
N THR A 40 7.34 -7.21 -7.42
CA THR A 40 8.11 -7.86 -6.36
C THR A 40 9.63 -7.64 -6.56
N GLY A 41 10.41 -8.15 -5.61
CA GLY A 41 11.85 -7.96 -5.53
C GLY A 41 12.66 -8.93 -6.37
N ASP A 42 13.79 -9.36 -5.82
CA ASP A 42 14.70 -10.33 -6.45
C ASP A 42 13.97 -11.55 -7.03
N GLY A 43 14.63 -12.29 -7.91
CA GLY A 43 14.02 -13.38 -8.68
C GLY A 43 13.21 -14.42 -7.87
N PRO A 44 12.36 -15.21 -8.56
CA PRO A 44 11.35 -16.05 -7.94
C PRO A 44 11.86 -16.98 -6.85
N LYS A 45 11.15 -17.01 -5.72
CA LYS A 45 11.36 -17.90 -4.57
C LYS A 45 10.10 -18.73 -4.32
N LYS A 46 10.23 -19.76 -3.48
CA LYS A 46 9.09 -20.65 -3.13
C LYS A 46 7.88 -19.89 -2.59
N GLY A 47 8.11 -18.85 -1.78
CA GLY A 47 7.06 -17.99 -1.23
C GLY A 47 6.24 -17.28 -2.31
N ASP A 48 6.88 -16.81 -3.39
CA ASP A 48 6.19 -16.10 -4.47
C ASP A 48 5.15 -16.99 -5.17
N TYR A 49 5.44 -18.28 -5.35
CA TYR A 49 4.47 -19.22 -5.91
C TYR A 49 3.29 -19.48 -4.96
N VAL A 50 3.49 -19.40 -3.65
CA VAL A 50 2.39 -19.50 -2.67
C VAL A 50 1.50 -18.27 -2.78
N ASP A 51 2.08 -17.08 -2.77
CA ASP A 51 1.33 -15.81 -2.90
C ASP A 51 0.55 -15.74 -4.22
N LEU A 52 1.19 -16.16 -5.32
CA LEU A 52 0.56 -16.28 -6.64
C LEU A 52 -0.64 -17.23 -6.62
N ASN A 53 -0.51 -18.40 -6.00
CA ASN A 53 -1.60 -19.38 -5.91
C ASN A 53 -2.76 -18.87 -5.04
N LEU A 54 -2.45 -18.22 -3.90
CA LEU A 54 -3.46 -17.64 -3.02
C LEU A 54 -4.23 -16.53 -3.73
N LEU A 55 -3.53 -15.60 -4.38
CA LEU A 55 -4.15 -14.50 -5.11
C LEU A 55 -4.95 -15.01 -6.33
N SER A 56 -4.44 -16.03 -7.02
CA SER A 56 -5.18 -16.72 -8.09
C SER A 56 -6.47 -17.34 -7.57
N ALA A 57 -6.43 -18.04 -6.43
CA ALA A 57 -7.63 -18.65 -5.84
C ALA A 57 -8.67 -17.58 -5.43
N ALA A 58 -8.19 -16.47 -4.88
CA ALA A 58 -9.06 -15.35 -4.48
C ALA A 58 -9.74 -14.67 -5.67
N THR A 59 -9.06 -14.57 -6.81
CA THR A 59 -9.50 -13.75 -7.96
C THR A 59 -10.07 -14.56 -9.12
N GLY A 60 -9.48 -15.72 -9.41
CA GLY A 60 -9.66 -16.46 -10.65
C GLY A 60 -9.12 -15.72 -11.89
N MET A 61 -8.27 -14.71 -11.70
CA MET A 61 -7.79 -13.81 -12.76
C MET A 61 -6.34 -14.12 -13.16
N PRO A 62 -5.90 -13.67 -14.35
CA PRO A 62 -4.49 -13.72 -14.74
C PRO A 62 -3.63 -12.84 -13.82
N ILE A 63 -2.45 -13.33 -13.42
CA ILE A 63 -1.50 -12.63 -12.55
C ILE A 63 -0.13 -12.65 -13.21
N ALA A 64 0.47 -11.47 -13.38
CA ALA A 64 1.85 -11.29 -13.78
C ALA A 64 2.66 -10.81 -12.57
N MET A 65 3.51 -11.66 -12.01
CA MET A 65 4.48 -11.23 -11.01
C MET A 65 5.75 -10.71 -11.70
N LEU A 66 6.07 -9.43 -11.49
CA LEU A 66 7.25 -8.75 -12.03
C LEU A 66 8.36 -8.73 -10.98
N PHE A 67 9.48 -9.37 -11.30
CA PHE A 67 10.66 -9.47 -10.46
C PHE A 67 11.75 -8.48 -10.87
N ASN A 68 12.79 -8.39 -10.04
CA ASN A 68 13.95 -7.52 -10.16
C ASN A 68 13.56 -6.04 -10.16
N ILE A 69 12.68 -5.65 -9.23
CA ILE A 69 12.34 -4.26 -8.97
C ILE A 69 12.80 -3.92 -7.55
N PRO A 70 13.87 -3.13 -7.34
CA PRO A 70 14.77 -2.60 -8.37
C PRO A 70 15.67 -3.70 -8.97
N ASN A 71 16.31 -3.38 -10.09
CA ASN A 71 17.34 -4.22 -10.69
C ASN A 71 18.62 -4.12 -9.83
N GLN A 72 18.82 -5.06 -8.91
CA GLN A 72 19.84 -4.98 -7.86
C GLN A 72 20.60 -6.32 -7.69
N PRO A 73 21.79 -6.33 -7.03
CA PRO A 73 22.50 -5.19 -6.44
C PRO A 73 23.08 -4.22 -7.48
N LEU A 74 23.33 -2.96 -7.07
CA LEU A 74 24.11 -1.98 -7.82
C LEU A 74 25.07 -1.28 -6.85
N TRP A 75 26.36 -1.17 -7.21
CA TRP A 75 27.42 -0.63 -6.33
C TRP A 75 27.42 -1.28 -4.93
N ASP A 76 27.23 -2.60 -4.88
CA ASP A 76 27.11 -3.41 -3.65
C ASP A 76 25.94 -3.04 -2.72
N MET A 77 25.04 -2.15 -3.17
CA MET A 77 23.86 -1.71 -2.43
C MET A 77 22.59 -2.40 -2.95
N LYS A 78 21.58 -2.50 -2.07
CA LYS A 78 20.25 -3.07 -2.36
C LYS A 78 19.17 -2.26 -1.65
N GLU A 79 17.92 -2.44 -2.08
CA GLU A 79 16.74 -1.99 -1.35
C GLU A 79 16.80 -0.50 -0.97
N ASP A 80 16.56 -0.14 0.31
CA ASP A 80 16.54 1.25 0.78
C ASP A 80 17.91 1.93 0.66
N ASP A 81 18.98 1.22 0.97
CA ASP A 81 20.35 1.73 0.83
C ASP A 81 20.65 2.20 -0.61
N LEU A 82 20.23 1.40 -1.60
CA LEU A 82 20.37 1.76 -3.00
C LEU A 82 19.49 2.96 -3.38
N ILE A 83 18.24 3.02 -2.92
CA ILE A 83 17.35 4.17 -3.19
C ILE A 83 17.94 5.44 -2.57
N ALA A 84 18.33 5.39 -1.30
CA ALA A 84 18.89 6.52 -0.57
C ALA A 84 20.20 7.01 -1.22
N HIS A 85 21.04 6.10 -1.71
CA HIS A 85 22.21 6.49 -2.50
C HIS A 85 21.86 7.27 -3.76
N THR A 86 20.82 6.85 -4.50
CA THR A 86 20.40 7.58 -5.70
C THR A 86 19.84 8.97 -5.40
N PHE A 87 19.28 9.16 -4.20
CA PHE A 87 18.84 10.48 -3.75
C PHE A 87 20.04 11.40 -3.49
N GLU A 88 21.09 10.90 -2.87
CA GLU A 88 22.35 11.66 -2.75
C GLU A 88 22.94 12.01 -4.11
N LYS A 89 22.93 11.08 -5.07
CA LYS A 89 23.39 11.36 -6.43
C LYS A 89 22.61 12.49 -7.09
N PHE A 90 21.28 12.49 -6.96
CA PHE A 90 20.46 13.62 -7.39
C PHE A 90 20.87 14.92 -6.68
N LEU A 91 21.03 14.89 -5.36
CA LEU A 91 21.38 16.08 -4.57
C LEU A 91 22.78 16.61 -4.90
N ASP A 92 23.73 15.77 -5.30
CA ASP A 92 25.08 16.18 -5.67
C ASP A 92 25.15 16.71 -7.11
N THR A 93 24.40 16.11 -8.03
CA THR A 93 24.54 16.36 -9.48
C THR A 93 23.44 17.23 -10.08
N LYS A 94 22.29 17.32 -9.40
CA LYS A 94 21.04 17.92 -9.89
C LYS A 94 20.44 17.23 -11.12
N ASP A 95 20.91 16.03 -11.44
CA ASP A 95 20.39 15.24 -12.57
C ASP A 95 19.16 14.42 -12.10
N ASP A 96 18.00 14.81 -12.61
CA ASP A 96 16.68 14.25 -12.28
C ASP A 96 16.48 12.80 -12.74
N THR A 97 17.44 12.24 -13.49
CA THR A 97 17.41 10.84 -13.92
C THR A 97 17.92 9.88 -12.85
N TRP A 98 18.55 10.38 -11.78
CA TRP A 98 19.11 9.55 -10.71
C TRP A 98 18.10 8.82 -9.80
N PRO A 99 16.98 9.41 -9.35
CA PRO A 99 16.11 8.73 -8.40
C PRO A 99 15.65 7.34 -8.89
N LEU A 100 16.05 6.28 -8.16
CA LEU A 100 15.87 4.87 -8.58
C LEU A 100 14.41 4.48 -8.83
N LEU A 101 13.48 5.21 -8.24
CA LEU A 101 12.05 4.95 -8.36
C LEU A 101 11.55 5.12 -9.79
N PHE A 102 12.17 6.00 -10.59
CA PHE A 102 11.77 6.20 -11.98
C PHE A 102 12.08 5.00 -12.89
N PRO A 103 13.30 4.42 -12.91
CA PRO A 103 13.52 3.18 -13.65
C PRO A 103 12.71 2.00 -13.10
N MET A 104 12.41 1.95 -11.79
CA MET A 104 11.48 0.97 -11.21
C MET A 104 10.05 1.12 -11.79
N THR A 105 9.51 2.33 -11.80
CA THR A 105 8.18 2.63 -12.38
C THR A 105 8.14 2.37 -13.89
N LYS A 106 9.19 2.74 -14.62
CA LYS A 106 9.30 2.47 -16.06
C LYS A 106 9.30 0.98 -16.36
N ALA A 107 9.94 0.16 -15.53
CA ALA A 107 9.92 -1.28 -15.66
C ALA A 107 8.51 -1.87 -15.43
N ALA A 108 7.74 -1.35 -14.47
CA ALA A 108 6.35 -1.75 -14.24
C ALA A 108 5.42 -1.39 -15.43
N VAL A 109 5.59 -0.22 -16.03
CA VAL A 109 4.83 0.16 -17.25
C VAL A 109 5.26 -0.68 -18.46
N SER A 110 6.56 -0.96 -18.58
CA SER A 110 7.12 -1.78 -19.67
C SER A 110 6.68 -3.24 -19.58
N SER A 111 6.56 -3.80 -18.37
CA SER A 111 6.09 -5.17 -18.19
C SER A 111 4.67 -5.37 -18.71
N MET A 112 3.80 -4.34 -18.66
CA MET A 112 2.46 -4.41 -19.25
C MET A 112 2.52 -4.64 -20.76
N ASN A 113 3.47 -4.03 -21.48
CA ASN A 113 3.67 -4.28 -22.93
C ASN A 113 4.05 -5.74 -23.18
N VAL A 114 4.96 -6.27 -22.38
CA VAL A 114 5.46 -7.64 -22.49
C VAL A 114 4.34 -8.64 -22.22
N VAL A 115 3.57 -8.42 -21.14
CA VAL A 115 2.44 -9.27 -20.76
C VAL A 115 1.35 -9.24 -21.84
N GLN A 116 1.02 -8.07 -22.40
CA GLN A 116 0.06 -7.95 -23.51
C GLN A 116 0.54 -8.69 -24.77
N LYS A 117 1.83 -8.59 -25.10
CA LYS A 117 2.42 -9.29 -26.25
C LYS A 117 2.32 -10.81 -26.08
N VAL A 118 2.73 -11.33 -24.92
CA VAL A 118 2.66 -12.77 -24.63
C VAL A 118 1.21 -13.26 -24.59
N ALA A 119 0.29 -12.49 -23.99
CA ALA A 119 -1.13 -12.81 -24.02
C ALA A 119 -1.66 -12.94 -25.45
N LYS A 120 -1.37 -11.95 -26.32
CA LYS A 120 -1.80 -11.95 -27.72
C LYS A 120 -1.27 -13.15 -28.51
N GLN A 121 0.00 -13.52 -28.30
CA GLN A 121 0.61 -14.69 -28.94
C GLN A 121 -0.05 -16.01 -28.52
N ASN A 122 -0.73 -16.03 -27.38
CA ASN A 122 -1.44 -17.19 -26.84
C ASN A 122 -2.97 -17.05 -26.96
N GLY A 123 -3.47 -16.18 -27.85
CA GLY A 123 -4.90 -16.03 -28.12
C GLY A 123 -5.69 -15.32 -27.01
N MET A 124 -5.02 -14.61 -26.11
CA MET A 124 -5.63 -13.82 -25.02
C MET A 124 -5.44 -12.32 -25.25
N THR A 125 -6.27 -11.52 -24.60
CA THR A 125 -6.16 -10.05 -24.65
C THR A 125 -6.29 -9.48 -23.24
N PHE A 126 -5.27 -8.74 -22.79
CA PHE A 126 -5.32 -7.98 -21.55
C PHE A 126 -5.30 -6.48 -21.86
N ASP A 127 -6.40 -5.79 -21.58
CA ASP A 127 -6.56 -4.35 -21.82
C ASP A 127 -6.24 -3.52 -20.57
N LYS A 128 -6.38 -4.14 -19.39
CA LYS A 128 -6.29 -3.48 -18.09
C LYS A 128 -5.44 -4.23 -17.08
N PHE A 129 -4.81 -3.48 -16.17
CA PHE A 129 -3.97 -3.98 -15.09
C PHE A 129 -4.39 -3.41 -13.75
N VAL A 130 -4.57 -4.28 -12.75
CA VAL A 130 -4.59 -3.90 -11.34
C VAL A 130 -3.16 -4.03 -10.82
N VAL A 131 -2.54 -2.95 -10.37
CA VAL A 131 -1.12 -2.94 -9.99
C VAL A 131 -0.99 -3.01 -8.47
N THR A 132 -0.11 -3.87 -7.96
CA THR A 132 0.12 -4.02 -6.53
C THR A 132 1.57 -4.37 -6.24
N GLY A 133 2.04 -4.10 -5.02
CA GLY A 133 3.38 -4.40 -4.55
C GLY A 133 3.55 -3.95 -3.11
N ALA A 134 4.50 -4.53 -2.39
CA ALA A 134 4.76 -4.24 -0.98
C ALA A 134 6.00 -3.35 -0.78
N SER A 135 5.97 -2.49 0.24
CA SER A 135 7.11 -1.67 0.69
C SER A 135 7.56 -0.73 -0.44
N LYS A 136 8.83 -0.76 -0.83
CA LYS A 136 9.37 -0.04 -2.01
C LYS A 136 8.62 -0.35 -3.32
N ARG A 137 8.03 -1.54 -3.45
CA ARG A 137 7.18 -1.88 -4.61
C ARG A 137 5.75 -1.34 -4.45
N GLY A 138 5.30 -1.10 -3.22
CA GLY A 138 4.13 -0.27 -2.93
C GLY A 138 4.36 1.19 -3.32
N TRP A 139 5.55 1.73 -3.04
CA TRP A 139 5.98 3.03 -3.54
C TRP A 139 5.97 3.09 -5.08
N THR A 140 6.57 2.08 -5.72
CA THR A 140 6.56 1.94 -7.19
C THR A 140 5.14 1.82 -7.72
N THR A 141 4.23 1.16 -7.02
CA THR A 141 2.82 1.00 -7.40
C THR A 141 2.11 2.35 -7.46
N TRP A 142 2.31 3.20 -6.46
CA TRP A 142 1.81 4.58 -6.46
C TRP A 142 2.35 5.40 -7.64
N LEU A 143 3.66 5.39 -7.87
CA LEU A 143 4.28 6.12 -8.97
C LEU A 143 3.91 5.54 -10.35
N THR A 144 3.61 4.24 -10.42
CA THR A 144 3.07 3.60 -11.62
C THR A 144 1.70 4.18 -11.98
N ALA A 145 0.81 4.42 -11.01
CA ALA A 145 -0.43 5.14 -11.26
C ALA A 145 -0.19 6.60 -11.70
N ALA A 146 0.78 7.29 -11.08
CA ALA A 146 1.13 8.67 -11.41
C ALA A 146 1.63 8.84 -12.86
N SER A 147 2.09 7.76 -13.51
CA SER A 147 2.47 7.78 -14.93
C SER A 147 1.32 8.13 -15.89
N GLY A 148 0.06 7.99 -15.46
CA GLY A 148 -1.12 8.22 -16.30
C GLY A 148 -1.35 7.15 -17.37
N ASP A 149 -0.68 5.99 -17.28
CA ASP A 149 -0.90 4.90 -18.22
C ASP A 149 -2.35 4.40 -18.18
N LYS A 150 -3.05 4.57 -19.31
CA LYS A 150 -4.48 4.26 -19.45
C LYS A 150 -4.81 2.78 -19.27
N ARG A 151 -3.82 1.88 -19.26
CA ARG A 151 -4.04 0.45 -18.99
C ARG A 151 -4.21 0.17 -17.50
N ILE A 152 -3.83 1.08 -16.62
CA ILE A 152 -4.03 0.90 -15.18
C ILE A 152 -5.52 1.05 -14.86
N ALA A 153 -6.12 0.01 -14.29
CA ALA A 153 -7.51 0.03 -13.83
C ALA A 153 -7.65 0.44 -12.36
N GLY A 154 -6.58 0.27 -11.58
CA GLY A 154 -6.51 0.63 -10.17
C GLY A 154 -5.25 0.08 -9.54
N ILE A 155 -4.96 0.53 -8.32
CA ILE A 155 -3.77 0.16 -7.59
C ILE A 155 -4.07 -0.34 -6.19
N ALA A 156 -3.25 -1.26 -5.69
CA ALA A 156 -3.28 -1.74 -4.32
C ALA A 156 -1.87 -1.68 -3.70
N PRO A 157 -1.35 -0.49 -3.35
CA PRO A 157 -0.06 -0.36 -2.69
C PRO A 157 -0.13 -0.94 -1.28
N MET A 158 0.86 -1.74 -0.91
CA MET A 158 0.91 -2.42 0.39
C MET A 158 2.11 -1.94 1.21
N VAL A 159 1.90 -1.69 2.51
CA VAL A 159 2.92 -1.32 3.51
C VAL A 159 3.88 -0.21 3.05
N PHE A 160 3.35 0.74 2.28
CA PHE A 160 4.01 2.01 1.96
C PHE A 160 3.08 3.14 2.38
N ASP A 161 2.92 3.29 3.69
CA ASP A 161 2.07 4.30 4.32
C ASP A 161 2.90 5.55 4.66
N ASN A 162 3.54 6.13 3.65
CA ASN A 162 4.43 7.27 3.82
C ASN A 162 4.29 8.24 2.66
N LEU A 163 3.09 8.78 2.45
CA LEU A 163 2.86 9.90 1.52
C LEU A 163 2.96 11.22 2.30
N LYS A 164 3.34 12.31 1.63
CA LYS A 164 3.55 13.64 2.23
C LYS A 164 4.71 13.62 3.22
N PHE A 165 5.90 13.34 2.69
CA PHE A 165 7.08 12.88 3.44
C PHE A 165 7.49 13.84 4.56
N ASP A 166 7.42 15.14 4.32
CA ASP A 166 7.70 16.20 5.30
C ASP A 166 6.84 16.02 6.56
N SER A 167 5.52 15.96 6.39
CA SER A 167 4.55 15.77 7.46
C SER A 167 4.74 14.42 8.16
N GLN A 168 5.17 13.39 7.44
CA GLN A 168 5.43 12.07 8.03
C GLN A 168 6.68 12.06 8.90
N MET A 169 7.76 12.72 8.47
CA MET A 169 9.00 12.82 9.24
C MET A 169 8.78 13.66 10.51
N GLU A 170 8.06 14.79 10.40
CA GLU A 170 7.63 15.57 11.56
C GLU A 170 6.81 14.71 12.54
N LYS A 171 5.88 13.91 12.01
CA LYS A 171 5.01 13.07 12.82
C LYS A 171 5.76 11.96 13.55
N GLN A 172 6.76 11.33 12.94
CA GLN A 172 7.63 10.37 13.64
C GLN A 172 8.37 11.02 14.80
N MET A 173 8.95 12.22 14.58
CA MET A 173 9.61 12.96 15.65
C MET A 173 8.64 13.36 16.77
N LYS A 174 7.42 13.80 16.44
CA LYS A 174 6.38 14.16 17.43
C LYS A 174 5.94 12.96 18.27
N ASP A 175 5.67 11.83 17.62
CA ASP A 175 5.01 10.69 18.29
C ASP A 175 6.01 9.70 18.90
N TRP A 176 7.20 9.55 18.33
CA TRP A 176 8.21 8.58 18.75
C TRP A 176 9.49 9.23 19.30
N GLY A 177 9.69 10.54 19.12
CA GLY A 177 10.91 11.25 19.51
C GLY A 177 12.12 10.96 18.62
N GLN A 178 11.98 10.09 17.62
CA GLN A 178 13.03 9.68 16.70
C GLN A 178 12.42 9.13 15.40
N TYR A 179 13.23 9.10 14.34
CA TYR A 179 12.90 8.36 13.13
C TYR A 179 12.94 6.85 13.36
N SER A 180 12.15 6.10 12.59
CA SER A 180 12.20 4.64 12.61
C SER A 180 13.58 4.11 12.21
N ASP A 181 14.08 3.10 12.93
CA ASP A 181 15.28 2.36 12.55
C ASP A 181 15.16 1.70 11.16
N MET A 182 13.93 1.48 10.71
CA MET A 182 13.65 0.90 9.39
C MET A 182 14.00 1.84 8.24
N ILE A 183 14.16 3.15 8.49
CA ILE A 183 14.60 4.14 7.50
C ILE A 183 16.02 4.64 7.76
N LYS A 184 16.82 3.90 8.53
CA LYS A 184 18.21 4.27 8.90
C LYS A 184 19.12 4.58 7.70
N ASP A 185 18.91 3.91 6.55
CA ASP A 185 19.72 4.14 5.34
C ASP A 185 19.52 5.56 4.80
N TYR A 186 18.33 6.14 5.00
CA TYR A 186 18.04 7.55 4.70
C TYR A 186 18.57 8.47 5.80
N THR A 187 18.39 8.07 7.07
CA THR A 187 18.80 8.83 8.26
C THR A 187 20.32 9.06 8.33
N HIS A 188 21.13 8.02 8.13
CA HIS A 188 22.59 8.13 8.19
C HIS A 188 23.16 8.97 7.04
N ARG A 189 22.43 9.08 5.92
CA ARG A 189 22.75 9.97 4.79
C ARG A 189 22.25 11.41 5.00
N GLY A 190 21.59 11.67 6.13
CA GLY A 190 21.07 12.99 6.49
C GLY A 190 19.96 13.50 5.56
N LEU A 191 19.22 12.60 4.90
CA LEU A 191 18.26 13.00 3.85
C LEU A 191 17.06 13.77 4.41
N GLN A 192 16.64 13.48 5.65
CA GLN A 192 15.54 14.18 6.31
C GLN A 192 15.85 15.66 6.51
N ALA A 193 17.09 15.99 6.91
CA ALA A 193 17.52 17.38 7.08
C ALA A 193 17.58 18.15 5.74
N LYS A 194 17.63 17.44 4.61
CA LYS A 194 17.67 18.06 3.29
C LYS A 194 16.27 18.36 2.74
N LEU A 195 15.19 17.82 3.33
CA LEU A 195 13.81 17.98 2.82
C LEU A 195 13.38 19.44 2.68
N GLU A 196 13.86 20.33 3.56
CA GLU A 196 13.55 21.77 3.54
C GLU A 196 14.42 22.60 2.58
N THR A 197 15.48 22.00 2.01
CA THR A 197 16.32 22.69 1.02
C THR A 197 15.62 22.75 -0.34
N PRO A 198 15.92 23.73 -1.23
CA PRO A 198 15.33 23.79 -2.55
C PRO A 198 15.50 22.50 -3.37
N ASP A 199 16.68 21.88 -3.29
CA ASP A 199 16.96 20.63 -3.99
C ASP A 199 16.24 19.45 -3.35
N GLY A 200 16.17 19.37 -2.01
CA GLY A 200 15.40 18.33 -1.34
C GLY A 200 13.90 18.44 -1.60
N ALA A 201 13.36 19.65 -1.67
CA ALA A 201 11.98 19.89 -2.07
C ALA A 201 11.72 19.43 -3.52
N GLN A 202 12.68 19.66 -4.44
CA GLN A 202 12.59 19.12 -5.80
C GLN A 202 12.63 17.59 -5.82
N LEU A 203 13.53 16.97 -5.04
CA LEU A 203 13.58 15.52 -4.89
C LEU A 203 12.25 14.97 -4.39
N MET A 204 11.70 15.52 -3.30
CA MET A 204 10.39 15.15 -2.77
C MET A 204 9.29 15.31 -3.82
N HIS A 205 9.29 16.41 -4.57
CA HIS A 205 8.31 16.61 -5.63
C HIS A 205 8.33 15.48 -6.68
N MET A 206 9.52 14.94 -6.95
CA MET A 206 9.73 13.83 -7.88
C MET A 206 9.35 12.46 -7.31
N VAL A 207 9.67 12.20 -6.04
CA VAL A 207 9.60 10.84 -5.50
C VAL A 207 8.40 10.61 -4.58
N ASP A 208 7.83 11.64 -3.96
CA ASP A 208 6.66 11.48 -3.10
C ASP A 208 5.38 11.35 -3.93
N PRO A 209 4.64 10.22 -3.83
CA PRO A 209 3.37 10.08 -4.54
C PRO A 209 2.33 11.16 -4.23
N TYR A 210 2.41 11.80 -3.06
CA TYR A 210 1.52 12.88 -2.69
C TYR A 210 1.61 14.09 -3.65
N SER A 211 2.79 14.33 -4.24
CA SER A 211 3.01 15.35 -5.28
C SER A 211 2.21 15.08 -6.54
N TYR A 212 1.79 13.84 -6.76
CA TYR A 212 1.02 13.39 -7.92
C TYR A 212 -0.44 13.05 -7.59
N ARG A 213 -0.93 13.33 -6.37
CA ARG A 213 -2.28 12.95 -5.91
C ARG A 213 -3.40 13.36 -6.88
N ASP A 214 -3.28 14.54 -7.51
CA ASP A 214 -4.26 15.05 -8.47
C ASP A 214 -4.21 14.32 -9.82
N LYS A 215 -3.11 13.62 -10.13
CA LYS A 215 -2.96 12.79 -11.34
C LYS A 215 -3.30 11.32 -11.08
N ILE A 216 -3.29 10.88 -9.82
CA ILE A 216 -3.62 9.51 -9.44
C ILE A 216 -5.14 9.39 -9.31
N GLU A 217 -5.83 9.33 -10.45
CA GLU A 217 -7.30 9.28 -10.53
C GLU A 217 -7.88 7.86 -10.44
N VAL A 218 -7.02 6.84 -10.54
CA VAL A 218 -7.44 5.44 -10.56
C VAL A 218 -7.88 4.95 -9.18
N PRO A 219 -8.88 4.06 -9.09
CA PRO A 219 -9.26 3.38 -7.85
C PRO A 219 -8.05 2.87 -7.05
N THR A 220 -8.03 3.08 -5.74
CA THR A 220 -6.90 2.71 -4.87
C THR A 220 -7.34 1.94 -3.62
N LEU A 221 -6.76 0.76 -3.36
CA LEU A 221 -6.88 0.05 -2.08
C LEU A 221 -5.54 0.13 -1.33
N ILE A 222 -5.46 0.95 -0.29
CA ILE A 222 -4.27 1.03 0.58
C ILE A 222 -4.31 -0.14 1.57
N VAL A 223 -3.21 -0.86 1.74
CA VAL A 223 -3.13 -2.01 2.65
C VAL A 223 -1.97 -1.86 3.61
N ASN A 224 -2.25 -1.75 4.91
CA ASN A 224 -1.26 -1.50 5.95
C ASN A 224 -1.36 -2.53 7.08
N GLY A 225 -0.24 -2.76 7.76
CA GLY A 225 -0.21 -3.52 9.01
C GLY A 225 -0.29 -2.56 10.19
N THR A 226 -1.12 -2.86 11.18
CA THR A 226 -1.32 -1.98 12.35
C THR A 226 -0.11 -1.88 13.27
N ASN A 227 0.88 -2.78 13.09
CA ASN A 227 2.13 -2.85 13.85
C ASN A 227 3.35 -2.65 12.93
N ASP A 228 3.18 -2.01 11.77
CA ASP A 228 4.29 -1.74 10.85
C ASP A 228 5.36 -0.88 11.55
N PRO A 229 6.61 -1.36 11.67
CA PRO A 229 7.67 -0.62 12.35
C PRO A 229 8.15 0.62 11.58
N TYR A 230 7.78 0.80 10.30
CA TYR A 230 8.22 1.93 9.50
C TYR A 230 7.45 3.22 9.81
N TRP A 231 6.13 3.14 10.04
CA TRP A 231 5.22 4.28 10.01
C TRP A 231 4.42 4.42 11.30
N THR A 232 4.06 5.65 11.67
CA THR A 232 3.21 5.86 12.85
C THR A 232 1.83 5.22 12.66
N VAL A 233 1.19 4.83 13.77
CA VAL A 233 -0.03 4.00 13.77
C VAL A 233 -1.19 4.57 12.93
N ASN A 234 -1.26 5.89 12.78
CA ASN A 234 -2.25 6.59 11.98
C ASN A 234 -1.59 7.42 10.86
N SER A 235 -0.50 6.93 10.30
CA SER A 235 0.22 7.58 9.19
C SER A 235 -0.69 7.90 8.00
N THR A 236 -1.60 6.99 7.65
CA THR A 236 -2.64 7.21 6.62
C THR A 236 -3.45 8.50 6.82
N SER A 237 -3.67 8.93 8.07
CA SER A 237 -4.44 10.15 8.37
C SER A 237 -3.80 11.44 7.82
N VAL A 238 -2.48 11.44 7.58
CA VAL A 238 -1.71 12.58 7.08
C VAL A 238 -2.13 12.99 5.66
N TYR A 239 -2.58 12.04 4.85
CA TYR A 239 -2.89 12.29 3.43
C TYR A 239 -4.26 11.76 2.99
N TRP A 240 -4.94 10.93 3.78
CA TRP A 240 -6.21 10.29 3.40
C TRP A 240 -7.28 11.26 2.88
N LYS A 241 -7.44 12.42 3.54
CA LYS A 241 -8.45 13.42 3.16
C LYS A 241 -8.14 14.12 1.85
N ASP A 242 -6.87 14.15 1.45
CA ASP A 242 -6.38 14.86 0.27
C ASP A 242 -6.42 13.98 -0.98
N LEU A 243 -6.68 12.68 -0.84
CA LEU A 243 -6.87 11.77 -1.96
C LEU A 243 -8.28 11.93 -2.55
N HIS A 244 -8.40 12.25 -3.85
CA HIS A 244 -9.68 12.55 -4.49
C HIS A 244 -10.28 11.38 -5.27
N GLN A 245 -9.45 10.41 -5.65
CA GLN A 245 -9.87 9.20 -6.35
C GLN A 245 -10.71 8.26 -5.48
N PRO A 246 -11.48 7.34 -6.07
CA PRO A 246 -12.12 6.26 -5.32
C PRO A 246 -11.06 5.48 -4.53
N LYS A 247 -11.24 5.41 -3.21
CA LYS A 247 -10.23 4.86 -2.31
C LYS A 247 -10.85 3.99 -1.23
N TRP A 248 -10.07 2.99 -0.83
CA TRP A 248 -10.36 2.05 0.23
C TRP A 248 -9.12 1.82 1.06
N LEU A 249 -9.33 1.38 2.29
CA LEU A 249 -8.26 1.04 3.23
C LEU A 249 -8.50 -0.37 3.74
N LEU A 250 -7.41 -1.10 3.96
CA LEU A 250 -7.36 -2.30 4.76
C LEU A 250 -6.25 -2.13 5.78
N GLU A 251 -6.64 -2.01 7.04
CA GLU A 251 -5.74 -2.16 8.17
C GLU A 251 -5.75 -3.63 8.60
N VAL A 252 -4.57 -4.23 8.74
CA VAL A 252 -4.40 -5.65 9.09
C VAL A 252 -3.98 -5.74 10.56
N PRO A 253 -4.91 -6.05 11.48
CA PRO A 253 -4.62 -6.08 12.92
C PRO A 253 -3.50 -7.04 13.27
N ASN A 254 -2.64 -6.64 14.21
CA ASN A 254 -1.49 -7.43 14.70
C ASN A 254 -0.47 -7.81 13.62
N SER A 255 -0.54 -7.21 12.44
CA SER A 255 0.44 -7.43 11.39
C SER A 255 1.43 -6.28 11.31
N GLY A 256 2.70 -6.60 11.11
CA GLY A 256 3.77 -5.66 10.84
C GLY A 256 3.96 -5.43 9.34
N HIS A 257 5.19 -5.09 8.96
CA HIS A 257 5.56 -4.87 7.54
C HIS A 257 5.42 -6.13 6.68
N GLY A 258 5.37 -7.30 7.30
CA GLY A 258 5.20 -8.59 6.63
C GLY A 258 3.77 -8.89 6.20
N LEU A 259 2.77 -8.17 6.72
CA LEU A 259 1.34 -8.48 6.54
C LEU A 259 1.03 -9.96 6.81
N GLU A 260 1.18 -10.37 8.07
CA GLU A 260 1.16 -11.74 8.54
C GLU A 260 -0.20 -12.43 8.30
N ASP A 261 -1.32 -11.71 8.44
CA ASP A 261 -2.65 -12.20 8.05
C ASP A 261 -2.84 -12.15 6.52
N LYS A 262 -2.15 -13.07 5.84
CA LYS A 262 -2.21 -13.23 4.38
C LYS A 262 -3.63 -13.49 3.87
N GLY A 263 -4.47 -14.16 4.67
CA GLY A 263 -5.86 -14.46 4.29
C GLY A 263 -6.67 -13.18 4.11
N ARG A 264 -6.57 -12.26 5.06
CA ARG A 264 -7.23 -10.94 5.01
C ARG A 264 -6.73 -10.08 3.85
N VAL A 265 -5.42 -10.04 3.64
CA VAL A 265 -4.80 -9.29 2.54
C VAL A 265 -5.25 -9.82 1.18
N VAL A 266 -5.06 -11.12 0.95
CA VAL A 266 -5.35 -11.76 -0.34
C VAL A 266 -6.84 -11.68 -0.67
N SER A 267 -7.71 -11.91 0.30
CA SER A 267 -9.16 -11.82 0.07
C SER A 267 -9.61 -10.42 -0.32
N SER A 268 -9.04 -9.38 0.30
CA SER A 268 -9.42 -7.98 0.06
C SER A 268 -8.80 -7.40 -1.21
N VAL A 269 -7.50 -7.65 -1.46
CA VAL A 269 -6.87 -7.32 -2.76
C VAL A 269 -7.55 -8.09 -3.89
N GLY A 270 -7.94 -9.35 -3.64
CA GLY A 270 -8.66 -10.15 -4.62
C GLY A 270 -10.07 -9.62 -4.89
N ALA A 271 -10.81 -9.19 -3.87
CA ALA A 271 -12.10 -8.53 -4.04
C ALA A 271 -11.97 -7.22 -4.84
N PHE A 272 -10.97 -6.41 -4.50
CA PHE A 272 -10.67 -5.18 -5.22
C PHE A 272 -10.39 -5.44 -6.71
N ALA A 273 -9.51 -6.39 -7.03
CA ALA A 273 -9.20 -6.74 -8.42
C ALA A 273 -10.42 -7.27 -9.20
N ARG A 274 -11.24 -8.13 -8.57
CA ARG A 274 -12.49 -8.61 -9.19
C ARG A 274 -13.46 -7.47 -9.47
N SER A 275 -13.57 -6.50 -8.56
CA SER A 275 -14.42 -5.32 -8.76
C SER A 275 -13.98 -4.50 -9.98
N LEU A 276 -12.67 -4.30 -10.15
CA LEU A 276 -12.10 -3.56 -11.28
C LEU A 276 -12.17 -4.31 -12.60
N SER A 277 -12.33 -5.64 -12.56
CA SER A 277 -12.65 -6.46 -13.73
C SER A 277 -14.14 -6.43 -14.13
N GLY A 278 -14.97 -5.67 -13.40
CA GLY A 278 -16.39 -5.50 -13.69
C GLY A 278 -17.31 -6.57 -13.08
N GLN A 279 -16.81 -7.41 -12.16
CA GLN A 279 -17.63 -8.45 -11.54
C GLN A 279 -18.67 -7.89 -10.56
N PHE A 280 -18.30 -6.84 -9.81
CA PHE A 280 -19.18 -6.13 -8.89
C PHE A 280 -18.65 -4.73 -8.60
N LYS A 281 -19.45 -3.87 -7.96
CA LYS A 281 -18.98 -2.56 -7.47
C LYS A 281 -18.45 -2.70 -6.05
N MET A 282 -17.25 -2.20 -5.81
CA MET A 282 -16.63 -2.24 -4.49
C MET A 282 -17.52 -1.53 -3.44
N PRO A 283 -17.77 -2.14 -2.27
CA PRO A 283 -18.56 -1.53 -1.20
C PRO A 283 -17.96 -0.20 -0.73
N LYS A 284 -18.79 0.80 -0.45
CA LYS A 284 -18.33 2.05 0.18
C LYS A 284 -18.26 1.86 1.69
N LEU A 285 -17.18 2.31 2.30
CA LEU A 285 -17.03 2.35 3.75
C LEU A 285 -16.46 3.71 4.16
N GLY A 286 -17.20 4.41 5.00
CA GLY A 286 -16.74 5.59 5.72
C GLY A 286 -17.36 5.58 7.11
N ALA A 287 -16.65 6.12 8.09
CA ALA A 287 -17.21 6.33 9.42
C ALA A 287 -16.61 7.59 10.05
N THR A 288 -17.43 8.26 10.84
CA THR A 288 -17.03 9.40 11.66
C THR A 288 -17.02 8.98 13.12
N MET A 289 -15.94 9.29 13.83
CA MET A 289 -15.81 9.02 15.27
C MET A 289 -16.20 10.27 16.07
N SER A 290 -16.95 10.08 17.15
CA SER A 290 -17.24 11.08 18.18
C SER A 290 -16.83 10.56 19.56
N LEU A 291 -16.35 11.46 20.43
CA LEU A 291 -15.94 11.14 21.78
C LEU A 291 -16.90 11.72 22.81
N ASP A 292 -17.31 10.89 23.76
CA ASP A 292 -17.89 11.32 25.03
C ASP A 292 -16.79 11.18 26.09
N ARG A 293 -16.24 12.32 26.53
CA ARG A 293 -15.12 12.34 27.49
C ARG A 293 -15.58 12.20 28.93
N ASP A 294 -16.85 12.45 29.23
CA ASP A 294 -17.37 12.30 30.59
C ASP A 294 -17.52 10.82 30.94
N HIS A 295 -17.87 10.00 29.94
CA HIS A 295 -18.01 8.55 30.05
C HIS A 295 -16.84 7.76 29.44
N ASN A 296 -15.86 8.44 28.85
CA ASN A 296 -14.74 7.85 28.11
C ASN A 296 -15.18 6.87 27.01
N TRP A 297 -16.20 7.26 26.23
CA TRP A 297 -16.70 6.48 25.10
C TRP A 297 -16.23 7.03 23.76
N ALA A 298 -15.85 6.11 22.87
CA ALA A 298 -15.65 6.38 21.46
C ALA A 298 -16.76 5.70 20.66
N THR A 299 -17.50 6.50 19.88
CA THR A 299 -18.62 6.03 19.07
C THR A 299 -18.32 6.27 17.60
N PHE A 300 -18.45 5.24 16.78
CA PHE A 300 -18.31 5.32 15.33
C PHE A 300 -19.68 5.28 14.66
N LYS A 301 -19.96 6.29 13.85
CA LYS A 301 -21.14 6.32 12.99
C LYS A 301 -20.72 6.10 11.55
N LEU A 302 -21.24 5.03 10.92
CA LEU A 302 -21.04 4.82 9.48
C LEU A 302 -21.62 5.99 8.68
N ASP A 303 -20.85 6.48 7.71
CA ASP A 303 -21.24 7.63 6.90
C ASP A 303 -22.44 7.30 6.01
N LYS A 304 -23.27 8.32 5.74
CA LYS A 304 -24.41 8.19 4.84
C LYS A 304 -23.91 7.79 3.44
N GLY A 305 -24.35 6.62 2.96
CA GLY A 305 -23.93 6.07 1.66
C GLY A 305 -22.88 4.97 1.76
N SER A 306 -22.42 4.63 2.96
CA SER A 306 -21.71 3.36 3.19
C SER A 306 -22.60 2.18 2.81
N THR A 307 -22.01 1.20 2.14
CA THR A 307 -22.67 -0.06 1.83
C THR A 307 -22.81 -0.86 3.13
N LYS A 308 -24.03 -1.34 3.42
CA LYS A 308 -24.30 -2.13 4.62
C LYS A 308 -23.38 -3.37 4.65
N PRO A 309 -22.53 -3.50 5.68
CA PRO A 309 -21.67 -4.67 5.83
C PRO A 309 -22.43 -5.86 6.43
N ASP A 310 -21.88 -7.07 6.24
CA ASP A 310 -22.37 -8.29 6.89
C ASP A 310 -22.13 -8.25 8.40
N SER A 311 -20.99 -7.70 8.81
CA SER A 311 -20.65 -7.46 10.22
C SER A 311 -19.64 -6.31 10.33
N THR A 312 -19.61 -5.68 11.51
CA THR A 312 -18.65 -4.62 11.86
C THR A 312 -18.03 -4.91 13.22
N VAL A 313 -16.74 -4.64 13.34
CA VAL A 313 -16.00 -4.68 14.61
C VAL A 313 -15.22 -3.38 14.79
N ILE A 314 -14.96 -2.99 16.03
CA ILE A 314 -13.96 -1.97 16.34
C ILE A 314 -12.69 -2.71 16.75
N TRP A 315 -11.58 -2.44 16.09
CA TRP A 315 -10.26 -2.87 16.55
C TRP A 315 -9.68 -1.80 17.47
N LYS A 316 -9.12 -2.22 18.59
CA LYS A 316 -8.55 -1.35 19.63
C LYS A 316 -7.16 -1.85 20.05
N ALA A 317 -6.24 -0.90 20.23
CA ALA A 317 -4.97 -1.11 20.92
C ALA A 317 -4.72 0.03 21.90
N THR A 318 -4.03 -0.26 23.00
CA THR A 318 -3.62 0.75 24.00
C THR A 318 -2.09 0.81 24.11
N SER A 319 -1.57 1.97 24.50
CA SER A 319 -0.14 2.20 24.75
C SER A 319 0.06 3.38 25.71
N ASP A 320 1.09 3.31 26.55
CA ASP A 320 1.49 4.43 27.42
C ASP A 320 2.09 5.60 26.62
N THR A 321 2.53 5.34 25.39
CA THR A 321 3.09 6.33 24.46
C THR A 321 2.32 6.32 23.14
N LYS A 322 2.63 7.22 22.21
CA LYS A 322 2.08 7.15 20.85
C LYS A 322 2.78 6.10 19.96
N ASP A 323 3.72 5.33 20.52
CA ASP A 323 4.27 4.15 19.88
C ASP A 323 3.39 2.92 20.14
N PHE A 324 2.66 2.49 19.10
CA PHE A 324 1.79 1.32 19.13
C PHE A 324 2.42 0.09 18.48
N ARG A 325 3.68 0.16 18.01
CA ARG A 325 4.37 -0.99 17.40
C ARG A 325 4.37 -2.24 18.31
N PRO A 326 4.59 -2.14 19.63
CA PRO A 326 4.51 -3.32 20.51
C PRO A 326 3.07 -3.65 20.96
N SER A 327 2.10 -2.78 20.70
CA SER A 327 0.74 -2.93 21.20
C SER A 327 0.00 -4.08 20.51
N LYS A 328 -0.79 -4.81 21.30
CA LYS A 328 -1.70 -5.82 20.78
C LYS A 328 -3.03 -5.17 20.36
N TRP A 329 -3.48 -5.51 19.17
CA TRP A 329 -4.80 -5.12 18.66
C TRP A 329 -5.82 -6.21 18.97
N GLU A 330 -6.95 -5.82 19.53
CA GLU A 330 -8.04 -6.73 19.89
C GLU A 330 -9.38 -6.19 19.40
N GLU A 331 -10.33 -7.09 19.13
CA GLU A 331 -11.72 -6.69 18.89
C GLU A 331 -12.28 -6.09 20.18
N ALA A 332 -12.71 -4.84 20.10
CA ALA A 332 -13.23 -4.12 21.24
C ALA A 332 -14.62 -4.66 21.63
N ARG A 333 -14.87 -4.75 22.94
CA ARG A 333 -16.21 -4.97 23.46
C ARG A 333 -17.08 -3.76 23.11
N LEU A 334 -18.19 -4.02 22.42
CA LEU A 334 -19.17 -3.00 22.09
C LEU A 334 -20.19 -2.84 23.22
N GLU A 335 -20.60 -1.60 23.46
CA GLU A 335 -21.66 -1.26 24.40
C GLU A 335 -23.03 -1.74 23.90
N PRO A 336 -23.76 -2.63 24.61
CA PRO A 336 -24.97 -3.28 24.07
C PRO A 336 -26.10 -2.32 23.68
N LYS A 337 -26.12 -1.12 24.26
CA LYS A 337 -27.18 -0.11 24.04
C LYS A 337 -26.79 0.96 23.02
N HIS A 338 -25.56 0.93 22.50
CA HIS A 338 -25.02 1.94 21.61
C HIS A 338 -24.37 1.27 20.39
N ASP A 339 -24.83 1.63 19.18
CA ASP A 339 -24.29 1.08 17.95
C ASP A 339 -22.83 1.54 17.75
N LEU A 340 -21.90 0.57 17.65
CA LEU A 340 -20.46 0.78 17.44
C LEU A 340 -19.84 1.78 18.42
N THR A 341 -20.09 1.57 19.71
CA THR A 341 -19.46 2.32 20.81
C THR A 341 -18.57 1.41 21.65
N THR A 342 -17.40 1.89 22.04
CA THR A 342 -16.51 1.21 23.00
C THR A 342 -15.87 2.19 23.97
N GLU A 343 -15.52 1.71 25.15
CA GLU A 343 -14.75 2.46 26.15
C GLU A 343 -13.29 2.61 25.73
N PHE A 344 -12.69 3.77 26.03
CA PHE A 344 -11.25 4.00 26.00
C PHE A 344 -10.77 4.38 27.40
N ASP A 345 -9.51 4.07 27.73
CA ASP A 345 -8.92 4.49 29.01
C ASP A 345 -8.32 5.89 28.83
N PRO A 346 -8.76 6.91 29.60
CA PRO A 346 -8.21 8.26 29.49
C PRO A 346 -6.76 8.39 29.97
N ASN A 347 -6.23 7.40 30.69
CA ASN A 347 -4.88 7.43 31.26
C ASN A 347 -3.81 6.90 30.30
N CYS A 348 -4.18 6.35 29.14
CA CYS A 348 -3.25 5.91 28.11
C CYS A 348 -3.67 6.40 26.72
N TRP A 349 -2.83 6.16 25.72
CA TRP A 349 -3.21 6.33 24.32
C TRP A 349 -3.96 5.10 23.84
N THR A 350 -5.03 5.32 23.07
CA THR A 350 -5.87 4.29 22.47
C THR A 350 -5.96 4.55 20.96
N ALA A 351 -5.59 3.55 20.16
CA ALA A 351 -5.77 3.55 18.71
C ALA A 351 -7.00 2.70 18.33
N LEU A 352 -7.85 3.23 17.46
CA LEU A 352 -9.15 2.67 17.12
C LEU A 352 -9.43 2.74 15.62
N PHE A 353 -10.00 1.68 15.05
CA PHE A 353 -10.61 1.76 13.72
C PHE A 353 -11.80 0.81 13.59
N VAL A 354 -12.70 1.10 12.65
CA VAL A 354 -13.79 0.18 12.28
C VAL A 354 -13.30 -0.72 11.16
N GLU A 355 -13.53 -2.01 11.32
CA GLU A 355 -13.45 -2.98 10.25
C GLU A 355 -14.85 -3.48 9.88
N ALA A 356 -15.12 -3.51 8.59
CA ALA A 356 -16.37 -3.98 8.02
C ALA A 356 -16.12 -5.20 7.14
N LYS A 357 -16.87 -6.27 7.39
CA LYS A 357 -16.82 -7.51 6.59
C LYS A 357 -17.91 -7.48 5.52
N TYR A 358 -17.55 -7.92 4.32
CA TYR A 358 -18.45 -8.07 3.19
C TYR A 358 -18.33 -9.46 2.60
N LYS A 359 -19.45 -10.05 2.15
CA LYS A 359 -19.50 -11.33 1.44
C LYS A 359 -20.16 -11.14 0.08
N ILE A 360 -19.38 -11.30 -0.99
CA ILE A 360 -19.84 -11.18 -2.38
C ILE A 360 -19.44 -12.44 -3.14
N ASP A 361 -20.40 -13.06 -3.82
CA ASP A 361 -20.25 -14.33 -4.54
C ASP A 361 -19.63 -15.44 -3.68
N GLY A 362 -20.09 -15.56 -2.43
CA GLY A 362 -19.61 -16.54 -1.47
C GLY A 362 -18.22 -16.26 -0.87
N LYS A 363 -17.50 -15.24 -1.36
CA LYS A 363 -16.16 -14.86 -0.91
C LYS A 363 -16.23 -13.68 0.05
N SER A 364 -15.67 -13.84 1.25
CA SER A 364 -15.58 -12.77 2.24
C SER A 364 -14.32 -11.93 2.05
N PHE A 365 -14.38 -10.65 2.37
CA PHE A 365 -13.25 -9.73 2.47
C PHE A 365 -13.57 -8.63 3.49
N THR A 366 -12.58 -7.84 3.87
CA THR A 366 -12.73 -6.75 4.84
C THR A 366 -12.27 -5.43 4.26
N LEU A 367 -12.82 -4.34 4.80
CA LEU A 367 -12.38 -2.97 4.58
C LEU A 367 -12.33 -2.27 5.93
N SER A 368 -11.44 -1.31 6.06
CA SER A 368 -11.19 -0.58 7.30
C SER A 368 -11.42 0.91 7.11
N THR A 369 -11.73 1.61 8.20
CA THR A 369 -11.63 3.08 8.26
C THR A 369 -10.24 3.49 8.74
N PRO A 370 -9.79 4.73 8.48
CA PRO A 370 -8.51 5.21 8.99
C PRO A 370 -8.44 5.15 10.52
N ILE A 371 -7.30 4.75 11.05
CA ILE A 371 -7.03 4.69 12.49
C ILE A 371 -7.16 6.08 13.10
N GLN A 372 -7.93 6.17 14.19
CA GLN A 372 -8.03 7.32 15.07
C GLN A 372 -7.23 7.04 16.34
N VAL A 373 -6.45 8.02 16.80
CA VAL A 373 -5.73 7.94 18.08
C VAL A 373 -6.37 8.93 19.05
N VAL A 374 -6.76 8.43 20.21
CA VAL A 374 -7.38 9.18 21.29
C VAL A 374 -6.67 8.84 22.59
N GLY A 375 -6.81 9.64 23.64
CA GLY A 375 -6.15 9.37 24.91
C GLY A 375 -5.49 10.61 25.48
N HIS A 376 -4.58 10.36 26.42
CA HIS A 376 -3.93 11.33 27.32
C HIS A 376 -4.02 12.77 26.82
N GLN A 377 -4.69 13.65 27.58
CA GLN A 377 -4.75 15.09 27.29
C GLN A 377 -3.33 15.57 26.93
N GLU A 378 -3.12 16.04 25.69
CA GLU A 378 -1.98 16.91 25.41
C GLU A 378 -2.21 18.13 26.32
N PRO A 379 -1.26 18.47 27.22
CA PRO A 379 -1.42 19.59 28.15
C PRO A 379 -1.69 20.92 27.46
#